data_AF-A0A317N6K0-F1
#
_entry.id   AF-A0A317N6K0-F1
#
_cell.length_a   1.000
_cell.length_b   1.000
_cell.length_c   1.000
_cell.angle_alpha   90.00
_cell.angle_beta   90.00
_cell.angle_gamma   90.00
#
_symmetry.space_group_name_H-M   'P 1'
#
loop_
_entity.id
_entity.type
_entity.pdbx_description
1 polymer ?
#
loop_
_entity_poly.entity_id
_entity_poly.type
_entity_poly.pdbx_seq_one_letter_code
_entity_poly.pdbx_strand_id
1 'polypeptide(L)'
;MSELNTVPATTAPAAPAKPVARGLGRWPWPTIATAAVVLVACAAPFQLVPFHTFQLAMAMIYAVTLLGLNLLVGHTGQISLGHGAFFAVGAYTAAVAMHQWDTPYLATLPLAAAVTFALGFALGIPALRLRGLYLALVTLAIAVFLVPLLKRFDGLTGGSMGITVTKPQAPLWTGLAEDQWLYFLALAVTLASFALVAGMLRSRVGRALHAVRDNEIAAEVLGVNLAHYKTLAFAWSALLAGVAGCVYTWVIAFVSPDSFALTLSVTLLAGLVVGGLGTTWGPLLGGLFVLFVPSFAQDVNQAAPGVIFGLLIIAVMYLAPTGLAGLAGRLARQLGPLVRKGRTHAH
;
A
#
# COMPACT_ATOMS: atom_id res chain seq x y z
N MET A 1 -6.97 29.82 -72.24
CA MET A 1 -8.27 29.99 -71.57
C MET A 1 -9.12 28.76 -71.88
N SER A 2 -9.88 28.28 -70.90
CA SER A 2 -10.83 27.15 -70.93
C SER A 2 -10.34 25.83 -70.34
N GLU A 3 -10.48 25.80 -69.02
CA GLU A 3 -10.72 24.68 -68.09
C GLU A 3 -10.83 23.25 -68.65
N LEU A 4 -9.92 22.39 -68.16
CA LEU A 4 -10.13 20.95 -68.08
C LEU A 4 -10.75 20.62 -66.72
N ASN A 5 -12.06 20.40 -66.80
CA ASN A 5 -12.96 19.73 -65.89
C ASN A 5 -12.28 18.65 -65.02
N THR A 6 -12.12 18.90 -63.72
CA THR A 6 -11.98 17.85 -62.70
C THR A 6 -13.10 18.01 -61.68
N VAL A 7 -14.08 17.11 -61.80
CA VAL A 7 -15.18 16.93 -60.84
C VAL A 7 -14.58 16.62 -59.46
N PRO A 8 -14.92 17.33 -58.38
CA PRO A 8 -14.51 16.92 -57.05
C PRO A 8 -15.25 15.63 -56.69
N ALA A 9 -14.49 14.61 -56.30
CA ALA A 9 -15.04 13.36 -55.81
C ALA A 9 -16.02 13.63 -54.66
N THR A 10 -17.28 13.26 -54.88
CA THR A 10 -18.36 13.27 -53.89
C THR A 10 -17.89 12.54 -52.63
N THR A 11 -17.70 13.26 -51.54
CA THR A 11 -17.43 12.68 -50.22
C THR A 11 -18.66 11.88 -49.80
N ALA A 12 -18.48 10.56 -49.65
CA ALA A 12 -19.51 9.69 -49.11
C ALA A 12 -19.96 10.21 -47.74
N PRO A 13 -21.27 10.22 -47.42
CA PRO A 13 -21.74 10.68 -46.12
C PRO A 13 -21.14 9.80 -45.02
N ALA A 14 -20.51 10.45 -44.04
CA ALA A 14 -19.94 9.80 -42.87
C ALA A 14 -21.05 8.97 -42.17
N ALA A 15 -20.78 7.68 -41.99
CA ALA A 15 -21.68 6.78 -41.27
C ALA A 15 -22.00 7.37 -39.89
N PRO A 16 -23.27 7.35 -39.43
CA PRO A 16 -23.62 7.90 -38.13
C PRO A 16 -22.83 7.17 -37.03
N ALA A 17 -22.10 7.93 -36.23
CA ALA A 17 -21.38 7.41 -35.08
C ALA A 17 -22.36 6.63 -34.20
N LYS A 18 -22.07 5.34 -33.99
CA LYS A 18 -22.87 4.48 -33.10
C LYS A 18 -22.99 5.20 -31.74
N PRO A 19 -24.20 5.39 -31.20
CA PRO A 19 -24.35 6.04 -29.91
C PRO A 19 -23.56 5.20 -28.89
N VAL A 20 -22.59 5.85 -28.23
CA VAL A 20 -21.88 5.27 -27.10
C VAL A 20 -22.96 4.95 -26.08
N ALA A 21 -23.33 3.66 -25.99
CA ALA A 21 -24.27 3.18 -25.01
C ALA A 21 -23.70 3.57 -23.63
N ARG A 22 -24.28 4.62 -23.02
CA ARG A 22 -24.11 4.91 -21.60
C ARG A 22 -24.68 3.72 -20.87
N GLY A 23 -23.82 2.76 -20.58
CA GLY A 23 -24.15 1.55 -19.83
C GLY A 23 -24.67 1.95 -18.46
N LEU A 24 -25.99 1.92 -18.34
CA LEU A 24 -26.74 1.90 -17.10
C LEU A 24 -26.24 0.75 -16.21
N GLY A 25 -26.05 1.05 -14.91
CA GLY A 25 -26.04 0.06 -13.82
C GLY A 25 -24.84 -0.90 -13.75
N ARG A 26 -23.68 -0.43 -13.25
CA ARG A 26 -22.66 -1.34 -12.71
C ARG A 26 -23.23 -1.98 -11.43
N TRP A 27 -23.72 -3.22 -11.52
CA TRP A 27 -24.23 -4.00 -10.38
C TRP A 27 -23.19 -4.06 -9.23
N PRO A 28 -23.60 -3.93 -7.95
CA PRO A 28 -22.73 -3.83 -6.76
C PRO A 28 -21.88 -5.07 -6.39
N TRP A 29 -21.52 -5.95 -7.33
CA TRP A 29 -20.62 -7.09 -7.05
C TRP A 29 -19.30 -6.68 -6.36
N PRO A 30 -18.62 -5.57 -6.74
CA PRO A 30 -17.40 -5.17 -6.04
C PRO A 30 -17.68 -4.65 -4.62
N THR A 31 -18.83 -4.02 -4.36
CA THR A 31 -19.17 -3.53 -3.02
C THR A 31 -19.62 -4.65 -2.08
N ILE A 32 -20.26 -5.71 -2.63
CA ILE A 32 -20.62 -6.91 -1.88
C ILE A 32 -19.37 -7.72 -1.53
N ALA A 33 -18.42 -7.87 -2.46
CA ALA A 33 -17.15 -8.53 -2.19
C ALA A 33 -16.30 -7.79 -1.14
N THR A 34 -16.23 -6.45 -1.20
CA THR A 34 -15.58 -5.66 -0.13
C THR A 34 -16.27 -5.83 1.21
N ALA A 35 -17.62 -5.80 1.23
CA ALA A 35 -18.39 -5.94 2.47
C ALA A 35 -18.20 -7.34 3.09
N ALA A 36 -18.15 -8.39 2.26
CA ALA A 36 -17.89 -9.75 2.69
C ALA A 36 -16.48 -9.91 3.28
N VAL A 37 -15.44 -9.34 2.65
CA VAL A 37 -14.07 -9.36 3.20
C VAL A 37 -13.99 -8.63 4.53
N VAL A 38 -14.65 -7.48 4.66
CA VAL A 38 -14.69 -6.72 5.93
C VAL A 38 -15.44 -7.51 7.00
N LEU A 39 -16.55 -8.16 6.66
CA LEU A 39 -17.34 -8.96 7.60
C LEU A 39 -16.56 -10.19 8.08
N VAL A 40 -15.85 -10.88 7.18
CA VAL A 40 -14.95 -11.99 7.53
C VAL A 40 -13.79 -11.50 8.42
N ALA A 41 -13.19 -10.35 8.12
CA ALA A 41 -12.16 -9.76 8.96
C ALA A 41 -12.68 -9.42 10.37
N CYS A 42 -13.89 -8.88 10.50
CA CYS A 42 -14.51 -8.62 11.79
C CYS A 42 -14.83 -9.90 12.58
N ALA A 43 -15.13 -11.02 11.91
CA ALA A 43 -15.45 -12.29 12.54
C ALA A 43 -14.20 -13.13 12.91
N ALA A 44 -13.08 -12.91 12.22
CA ALA A 44 -11.83 -13.64 12.40
C ALA A 44 -11.29 -13.67 13.86
N PRO A 45 -11.21 -12.55 14.62
CA PRO A 45 -10.60 -12.57 15.96
C PRO A 45 -11.40 -13.33 17.02
N PHE A 46 -12.67 -13.69 16.74
CA PHE A 46 -13.51 -14.45 17.66
C PHE A 46 -13.40 -15.97 17.47
N GLN A 47 -12.87 -16.43 16.34
CA GLN A 47 -12.75 -17.84 16.00
C GLN A 47 -11.29 -18.32 15.99
N LEU A 48 -10.34 -17.39 15.95
CA LEU A 48 -8.91 -17.68 15.84
C LEU A 48 -8.20 -17.65 17.20
N VAL A 49 -7.17 -18.49 17.32
CA VAL A 49 -6.22 -18.52 18.44
C VAL A 49 -5.47 -17.17 18.50
N PRO A 50 -5.12 -16.64 19.69
CA PRO A 50 -4.46 -15.33 19.83
C PRO A 50 -3.25 -15.11 18.92
N PHE A 51 -2.44 -16.16 18.71
CA PHE A 51 -1.30 -16.12 17.80
C PHE A 51 -1.68 -15.76 16.35
N HIS A 52 -2.73 -16.37 15.81
CA HIS A 52 -3.20 -16.07 14.45
C HIS A 52 -3.84 -14.68 14.39
N THR A 53 -4.51 -14.23 15.44
CA THR A 53 -5.04 -12.86 15.54
C THR A 53 -3.91 -11.82 15.48
N PHE A 54 -2.82 -12.04 16.22
CA PHE A 54 -1.60 -11.22 16.13
C PHE A 54 -1.00 -11.25 14.71
N GLN A 55 -0.92 -12.43 14.09
CA GLN A 55 -0.42 -12.57 12.73
C GLN A 55 -1.28 -11.77 11.75
N LEU A 56 -2.61 -11.90 11.77
CA LEU A 56 -3.45 -11.09 10.88
C LEU A 56 -3.31 -9.58 11.16
N ALA A 57 -3.14 -9.15 12.42
CA ALA A 57 -2.89 -7.74 12.74
C ALA A 57 -1.59 -7.24 12.07
N MET A 58 -0.51 -8.02 12.13
CA MET A 58 0.74 -7.72 11.43
C MET A 58 0.58 -7.69 9.90
N ALA A 59 -0.25 -8.58 9.33
CA ALA A 59 -0.49 -8.61 7.90
C ALA A 59 -1.22 -7.34 7.45
N MET A 60 -2.16 -6.85 8.25
CA MET A 60 -2.88 -5.59 8.02
C MET A 60 -1.95 -4.39 8.10
N ILE A 61 -1.05 -4.34 9.09
CA ILE A 61 -0.03 -3.31 9.22
C ILE A 61 0.84 -3.26 7.96
N TYR A 62 1.37 -4.40 7.50
CA TYR A 62 2.14 -4.45 6.26
C TYR A 62 1.30 -4.09 5.04
N ALA A 63 0.02 -4.45 5.00
CA ALA A 63 -0.88 -4.04 3.92
C ALA A 63 -1.03 -2.52 3.83
N VAL A 64 -1.09 -1.80 4.97
CA VAL A 64 -1.13 -0.32 4.98
C VAL A 64 0.20 0.25 4.47
N THR A 65 1.34 -0.29 4.90
CA THR A 65 2.67 0.13 4.39
C THR A 65 2.77 -0.09 2.89
N LEU A 66 2.32 -1.25 2.41
CA LEU A 66 2.29 -1.58 0.98
C LEU A 66 1.31 -0.72 0.21
N LEU A 67 0.23 -0.26 0.84
CA LEU A 67 -0.73 0.65 0.22
C LEU A 67 -0.11 2.03 0.02
N GLY A 68 0.67 2.50 0.99
CA GLY A 68 1.56 3.67 0.84
C GLY A 68 2.56 3.48 -0.31
N LEU A 69 3.27 2.35 -0.33
CA LEU A 69 4.26 2.06 -1.38
C LEU A 69 3.60 1.94 -2.77
N ASN A 70 2.41 1.34 -2.84
CA ASN A 70 1.64 1.19 -4.06
C ASN A 70 1.12 2.52 -4.58
N LEU A 71 0.80 3.47 -3.71
CA LEU A 71 0.47 4.82 -4.13
C LEU A 71 1.66 5.47 -4.86
N LEU A 72 2.86 5.36 -4.30
CA LEU A 72 4.06 5.96 -4.89
C LEU A 72 4.53 5.21 -6.14
N VAL A 73 4.86 3.92 -6.02
CA VAL A 73 5.39 3.11 -7.11
C VAL A 73 4.30 2.79 -8.13
N GLY A 74 3.16 2.31 -7.64
CA GLY A 74 2.08 1.79 -8.47
C GLY A 74 1.26 2.88 -9.16
N HIS A 75 1.03 4.04 -8.56
CA HIS A 75 0.15 5.06 -9.16
C HIS A 75 0.91 6.26 -9.74
N THR A 76 2.16 6.50 -9.33
CA THR A 76 2.98 7.60 -9.88
C THR A 76 4.19 7.16 -10.69
N GLY A 77 4.59 5.89 -10.61
CA GLY A 77 5.78 5.37 -11.31
C GLY A 77 7.11 5.67 -10.62
N GLN A 78 7.09 6.21 -9.40
CA GLN A 78 8.30 6.53 -8.64
C GLN A 78 8.76 5.31 -7.83
N ILE A 79 9.90 4.74 -8.17
CA ILE A 79 10.49 3.62 -7.44
C ILE A 79 11.09 4.12 -6.12
N SER A 80 10.71 3.50 -5.01
CA SER A 80 11.22 3.81 -3.67
C SER A 80 11.70 2.54 -2.98
N LEU A 81 13.00 2.50 -2.65
CA LEU A 81 13.64 1.43 -1.87
C LEU A 81 13.78 1.80 -0.38
N GLY A 82 13.23 2.93 0.05
CA GLY A 82 13.35 3.43 1.42
C GLY A 82 12.08 3.40 2.24
N HIS A 83 11.07 2.63 1.86
CA HIS A 83 9.77 2.64 2.56
C HIS A 83 9.85 2.15 4.02
N GLY A 84 10.76 1.22 4.31
CA GLY A 84 11.04 0.80 5.67
C GLY A 84 11.59 1.94 6.55
N ALA A 85 12.24 2.95 5.95
CA ALA A 85 12.72 4.12 6.68
C ALA A 85 11.55 4.97 7.20
N PHE A 86 10.54 5.22 6.36
CA PHE A 86 9.33 5.94 6.77
C PHE A 86 8.53 5.17 7.82
N PHE A 87 8.46 3.86 7.66
CA PHE A 87 7.86 2.97 8.66
C PHE A 87 8.59 3.07 10.01
N ALA A 88 9.92 3.04 10.00
CA ALA A 88 10.74 3.20 11.21
C ALA A 88 10.53 4.55 11.88
N VAL A 89 10.53 5.66 11.12
CA VAL A 89 10.30 6.99 11.68
C VAL A 89 8.93 7.07 12.35
N GLY A 90 7.89 6.49 11.77
CA GLY A 90 6.56 6.41 12.40
C GLY A 90 6.57 5.58 13.69
N ALA A 91 7.23 4.42 13.67
CA ALA A 91 7.35 3.54 14.84
C ALA A 91 8.10 4.20 15.99
N TYR A 92 9.23 4.86 15.71
CA TYR A 92 10.00 5.61 16.70
C TYR A 92 9.27 6.84 17.21
N THR A 93 8.58 7.57 16.33
CA THR A 93 7.79 8.75 16.74
C THR A 93 6.72 8.33 17.76
N ALA A 94 6.04 7.21 17.52
CA ALA A 94 5.08 6.66 18.48
C ALA A 94 5.75 6.16 19.76
N ALA A 95 6.87 5.43 19.66
CA ALA A 95 7.57 4.88 20.82
C ALA A 95 8.10 5.98 21.75
N VAL A 96 8.71 7.02 21.18
CA VAL A 96 9.21 8.19 21.92
C VAL A 96 8.07 8.94 22.59
N ALA A 97 6.98 9.20 21.86
CA ALA A 97 5.84 9.93 22.41
C ALA A 97 5.14 9.17 23.55
N MET A 98 5.08 7.84 23.48
CA MET A 98 4.51 7.01 24.55
C MET A 98 5.47 6.86 25.73
N HIS A 99 6.77 6.70 25.48
CA HIS A 99 7.75 6.42 26.53
C HIS A 99 8.24 7.65 27.28
N GLN A 100 8.42 8.79 26.60
CA GLN A 100 8.99 10.00 27.20
C GLN A 100 7.95 11.06 27.55
N TRP A 101 6.87 11.15 26.78
CA TRP A 101 5.84 12.18 26.97
C TRP A 101 4.56 11.64 27.60
N ASP A 102 4.52 10.35 27.93
CA ASP A 102 3.34 9.64 28.47
C ASP A 102 2.05 9.96 27.70
N THR A 103 2.17 10.21 26.39
CA THR A 103 1.02 10.61 25.59
C THR A 103 0.07 9.44 25.40
N PRO A 104 -1.26 9.68 25.40
CA PRO A 104 -2.23 8.64 25.09
C PRO A 104 -1.92 8.01 23.74
N TYR A 105 -1.96 6.67 23.67
CA TYR A 105 -1.59 5.94 22.44
C TYR A 105 -2.34 6.46 21.21
N LEU A 106 -3.63 6.83 21.31
CA LEU A 106 -4.40 7.40 20.19
C LEU A 106 -3.85 8.73 19.66
N ALA A 107 -3.23 9.55 20.50
CA ALA A 107 -2.63 10.83 20.09
C ALA A 107 -1.30 10.62 19.32
N THR A 108 -0.69 9.45 19.44
CA THR A 108 0.55 9.14 18.71
C THR A 108 0.32 8.90 17.22
N LEU A 109 -0.89 8.50 16.82
CA LEU A 109 -1.23 8.29 15.41
C LEU A 109 -1.20 9.57 14.57
N PRO A 110 -1.88 10.67 14.94
CA PRO A 110 -1.77 11.92 14.19
C PRO A 110 -0.36 12.52 14.27
N LEU A 111 0.35 12.33 15.38
CA LEU A 111 1.75 12.76 15.52
C LEU A 111 2.65 12.03 14.52
N ALA A 112 2.61 10.70 14.48
CA ALA A 112 3.38 9.88 13.55
C ALA A 112 3.01 10.20 12.10
N ALA A 113 1.72 10.38 11.80
CA ALA A 113 1.25 10.80 10.48
C ALA A 113 1.82 12.17 10.08
N ALA A 114 1.80 13.16 10.98
CA ALA A 114 2.30 14.50 10.71
C ALA A 114 3.82 14.53 10.50
N VAL A 115 4.59 13.85 11.36
CA VAL A 115 6.05 13.79 11.26
C VAL A 115 6.47 13.10 9.96
N THR A 116 5.87 11.96 9.64
CA THR A 116 6.20 11.22 8.41
C THR A 116 5.70 11.91 7.15
N PHE A 117 4.56 12.61 7.21
CA PHE A 117 4.11 13.47 6.11
C PHE A 117 5.07 14.62 5.85
N ALA A 118 5.51 15.32 6.90
CA ALA A 118 6.47 16.41 6.78
C ALA A 118 7.82 15.91 6.24
N LEU A 119 8.31 14.77 6.75
CA LEU A 119 9.53 14.14 6.26
C LEU A 119 9.39 13.70 4.79
N GLY A 120 8.27 13.09 4.44
CA GLY A 120 7.96 12.71 3.06
C GLY A 120 7.87 13.92 2.14
N PHE A 121 7.22 14.99 2.57
CA PHE A 121 7.15 16.23 1.79
C PHE A 121 8.53 16.84 1.58
N ALA A 122 9.34 16.92 2.64
CA ALA A 122 10.70 17.44 2.58
C ALA A 122 11.60 16.61 1.64
N LEU A 123 11.51 15.28 1.70
CA LEU A 123 12.24 14.36 0.83
C LEU A 123 11.65 14.25 -0.59
N GLY A 124 10.39 14.62 -0.76
CA GLY A 124 9.73 14.74 -2.06
C GLY A 124 10.33 15.86 -2.90
N ILE A 125 10.83 16.94 -2.28
CA ILE A 125 11.44 18.07 -2.99
C ILE A 125 12.72 17.65 -3.75
N PRO A 126 13.73 17.01 -3.14
CA PRO A 126 14.89 16.53 -3.88
C PRO A 126 14.53 15.41 -4.86
N ALA A 127 13.48 14.61 -4.58
CA ALA A 127 12.99 13.59 -5.50
C ALA A 127 12.52 14.16 -6.85
N LEU A 128 12.17 15.46 -6.92
CA LEU A 128 11.82 16.15 -8.17
C LEU A 128 12.96 16.22 -9.17
N ARG A 129 14.20 16.28 -8.67
CA ARG A 129 15.40 16.42 -9.51
C ARG A 129 15.87 15.07 -10.06
N LEU A 130 15.31 13.96 -9.58
CA LEU A 130 15.77 12.61 -9.86
C LEU A 130 14.67 11.83 -10.59
N ARG A 131 15.07 11.00 -11.55
CA ARG A 131 14.15 10.16 -12.33
C ARG A 131 14.51 8.68 -12.18
N GLY A 132 13.47 7.85 -12.13
CA GLY A 132 13.60 6.39 -12.13
C GLY A 132 14.59 5.85 -11.10
N LEU A 133 15.67 5.24 -11.60
CA LEU A 133 16.67 4.57 -10.77
C LEU A 133 17.41 5.51 -9.81
N TYR A 134 17.65 6.77 -10.19
CA TYR A 134 18.34 7.72 -9.31
C TYR A 134 17.54 8.02 -8.04
N LEU A 135 16.21 8.09 -8.15
CA LEU A 135 15.33 8.24 -6.98
C LEU A 135 15.37 6.99 -6.10
N ALA A 136 15.39 5.80 -6.70
CA ALA A 136 15.53 4.54 -5.97
C ALA A 136 16.86 4.50 -5.18
N LEU A 137 17.97 4.95 -5.76
CA LEU A 137 19.27 5.01 -5.10
C LEU A 137 19.29 5.99 -3.91
N VAL A 138 18.63 7.15 -4.02
CA VAL A 138 18.55 8.10 -2.90
C VAL A 138 17.68 7.54 -1.77
N THR A 139 16.53 6.94 -2.09
CA THR A 139 15.68 6.31 -1.07
C THR A 139 16.36 5.12 -0.41
N LEU A 140 17.15 4.35 -1.16
CA LEU A 140 18.02 3.30 -0.65
C LEU A 140 19.07 3.85 0.33
N ALA A 141 19.76 4.94 -0.03
CA ALA A 141 20.74 5.59 0.83
C ALA A 141 20.11 6.05 2.16
N ILE A 142 18.90 6.62 2.12
CA ILE A 142 18.14 7.00 3.32
C ILE A 142 17.82 5.76 4.17
N ALA A 143 17.40 4.66 3.56
CA ALA A 143 17.10 3.41 4.27
C ALA A 143 18.31 2.85 5.01
N VAL A 144 19.47 2.85 4.35
CA VAL A 144 20.73 2.36 4.93
C VAL A 144 21.25 3.30 6.01
N PHE A 145 21.14 4.61 5.81
CA PHE A 145 21.62 5.61 6.76
C PHE A 145 20.75 5.74 8.01
N LEU A 146 19.44 5.46 7.91
CA LEU A 146 18.53 5.65 9.03
C LEU A 146 18.87 4.76 10.24
N VAL A 147 19.24 3.50 10.03
CA VAL A 147 19.51 2.58 11.16
C VAL A 147 20.72 3.03 12.00
N PRO A 148 21.90 3.34 11.42
CA PRO A 148 23.00 3.95 12.17
C PRO A 148 22.63 5.30 12.81
N LEU A 149 21.82 6.12 12.13
CA LEU A 149 21.36 7.40 12.67
C LEU A 149 20.53 7.20 13.94
N LEU A 150 19.57 6.26 13.91
CA LEU A 150 18.76 5.89 15.06
C LEU A 150 19.64 5.37 16.21
N LYS A 151 20.66 4.56 15.91
CA LYS A 151 21.63 4.08 16.91
C LYS A 151 22.55 5.17 17.45
N ARG A 152 22.68 6.32 16.79
CA ARG A 152 23.52 7.43 17.25
C ARG A 152 22.77 8.36 18.21
N PHE A 153 21.45 8.43 18.09
CA PHE A 153 20.58 9.27 18.91
C PHE A 153 20.10 8.57 20.19
N ASP A 154 21.03 8.01 20.97
CA ASP A 154 20.73 7.17 22.15
C ASP A 154 19.71 7.80 23.11
N GLY A 155 19.81 9.10 23.36
CA GLY A 155 18.92 9.82 24.28
C GLY A 155 17.46 9.92 23.82
N LEU A 156 17.19 9.80 22.51
CA LEU A 156 15.83 9.84 21.98
C LEU A 156 15.32 8.45 21.63
N THR A 157 16.14 7.60 21.02
CA THR A 157 15.73 6.32 20.42
C THR A 157 16.03 5.10 21.29
N GLY A 158 16.70 5.27 22.44
CA GLY A 158 17.22 4.13 23.21
C GLY A 158 18.42 3.43 22.57
N GLY A 159 18.97 4.01 21.48
CA GLY A 159 20.20 3.53 20.85
C GLY A 159 20.07 2.14 20.24
N SER A 160 21.07 1.28 20.45
CA SER A 160 21.04 -0.12 20.02
C SER A 160 20.04 -0.99 20.78
N MET A 161 19.64 -0.58 21.99
CA MET A 161 18.71 -1.35 22.82
C MET A 161 17.25 -1.19 22.40
N GLY A 162 16.94 -0.10 21.68
CA GLY A 162 15.57 0.23 21.28
C GLY A 162 14.72 0.72 22.45
N ILE A 163 13.41 0.81 22.22
CA ILE A 163 12.43 1.29 23.20
C ILE A 163 11.35 0.23 23.39
N THR A 164 11.13 -0.15 24.64
CA THR A 164 9.98 -0.97 25.05
C THR A 164 8.86 -0.04 25.52
N VAL A 165 7.66 -0.28 25.02
CA VAL A 165 6.47 0.54 25.28
C VAL A 165 5.40 -0.33 25.92
N THR A 166 4.60 0.23 26.82
CA THR A 166 3.45 -0.48 27.39
C THR A 166 2.37 -0.68 26.32
N LYS A 167 1.91 -1.92 26.14
CA LYS A 167 0.84 -2.25 25.19
C LYS A 167 -0.47 -1.52 25.56
N PRO A 168 -1.18 -0.94 24.58
CA PRO A 168 -2.50 -0.37 24.81
C PRO A 168 -3.49 -1.43 25.32
N GLN A 169 -4.01 -1.22 26.54
CA GLN A 169 -5.02 -2.11 27.11
C GLN A 169 -6.40 -1.86 26.50
N ALA A 170 -7.19 -2.93 26.38
CA ALA A 170 -8.58 -2.84 25.98
C ALA A 170 -9.38 -2.07 27.04
N PRO A 171 -10.22 -1.08 26.66
CA PRO A 171 -11.06 -0.40 27.63
C PRO A 171 -12.02 -1.36 28.35
N LEU A 172 -12.19 -1.23 29.67
CA LEU A 172 -12.96 -2.17 30.51
C LEU A 172 -14.40 -2.45 30.03
N TRP A 173 -15.02 -1.50 29.33
CA TRP A 173 -16.39 -1.59 28.81
C TRP A 173 -16.52 -2.44 27.54
N THR A 174 -15.40 -2.82 26.91
CA THR A 174 -15.41 -3.60 25.67
C THR A 174 -15.44 -5.10 25.93
N GLY A 175 -14.92 -5.58 27.06
CA GLY A 175 -14.81 -7.02 27.37
C GLY A 175 -13.90 -7.81 26.42
N LEU A 176 -13.14 -7.12 25.58
CA LEU A 176 -12.23 -7.73 24.61
C LEU A 176 -10.88 -8.10 25.26
N ALA A 177 -10.29 -9.20 24.78
CA ALA A 177 -8.90 -9.50 25.08
C ALA A 177 -7.95 -8.47 24.43
N GLU A 178 -6.75 -8.31 24.98
CA GLU A 178 -5.74 -7.36 24.51
C GLU A 178 -5.40 -7.57 23.02
N ASP A 179 -5.19 -8.82 22.60
CA ASP A 179 -4.88 -9.14 21.20
C ASP A 179 -6.03 -8.82 20.25
N GLN A 180 -7.28 -8.98 20.71
CA GLN A 180 -8.47 -8.65 19.91
C GLN A 180 -8.62 -7.15 19.75
N TRP A 181 -8.40 -6.38 20.82
CA TRP A 181 -8.44 -4.92 20.78
C TRP A 181 -7.42 -4.36 19.80
N LEU A 182 -6.18 -4.84 19.87
CA LEU A 182 -5.10 -4.45 18.97
C LEU A 182 -5.40 -4.83 17.51
N TYR A 183 -6.03 -5.99 17.29
CA TYR A 183 -6.51 -6.39 15.97
C TYR A 183 -7.56 -5.43 15.41
N PHE A 184 -8.58 -5.05 16.20
CA PHE A 184 -9.60 -4.11 15.77
C PHE A 184 -9.04 -2.72 15.50
N LEU A 185 -8.04 -2.29 16.27
CA LEU A 185 -7.35 -1.04 16.06
C LEU A 185 -6.57 -1.05 14.73
N ALA A 186 -5.84 -2.13 14.46
CA ALA A 186 -5.16 -2.33 13.17
C ALA A 186 -6.15 -2.41 12.00
N LEU A 187 -7.28 -3.09 12.18
CA LEU A 187 -8.35 -3.18 11.18
C LEU A 187 -8.96 -1.80 10.90
N ALA A 188 -9.28 -1.02 11.94
CA ALA A 188 -9.84 0.31 11.80
C ALA A 188 -8.90 1.26 11.03
N VAL A 189 -7.60 1.25 11.37
CA VAL A 189 -6.59 2.02 10.64
C VAL A 189 -6.47 1.54 9.21
N THR A 190 -6.47 0.23 8.97
CA THR A 190 -6.42 -0.34 7.61
C THR A 190 -7.60 0.13 6.77
N LEU A 191 -8.83 0.01 7.29
CA LEU A 191 -10.03 0.45 6.59
C LEU A 191 -10.00 1.96 6.31
N ALA A 192 -9.56 2.77 7.27
CA ALA A 192 -9.40 4.21 7.11
C ALA A 192 -8.37 4.54 6.02
N SER A 193 -7.21 3.90 6.01
CA SER A 193 -6.16 4.08 5.00
C SER A 193 -6.64 3.68 3.60
N PHE A 194 -7.33 2.54 3.47
CA PHE A 194 -7.91 2.10 2.20
C PHE A 194 -9.00 3.05 1.71
N ALA A 195 -9.88 3.53 2.59
CA ALA A 195 -10.92 4.50 2.26
C ALA A 195 -10.30 5.84 1.80
N LEU A 196 -9.28 6.32 2.51
CA LEU A 196 -8.57 7.55 2.19
C LEU A 196 -7.92 7.47 0.81
N VAL A 197 -7.18 6.40 0.52
CA VAL A 197 -6.53 6.23 -0.79
C VAL A 197 -7.56 6.00 -1.89
N ALA A 198 -8.62 5.23 -1.64
CA ALA A 198 -9.70 5.07 -2.62
C ALA A 198 -10.39 6.41 -2.95
N GLY A 199 -10.63 7.25 -1.96
CA GLY A 199 -11.17 8.61 -2.15
C GLY A 199 -10.20 9.50 -2.95
N MET A 200 -8.92 9.48 -2.58
CA MET A 200 -7.88 10.27 -3.25
C MET A 200 -7.69 9.86 -4.71
N LEU A 201 -7.69 8.56 -5.02
CA LEU A 201 -7.55 8.04 -6.39
C LEU A 201 -8.75 8.36 -7.29
N ARG A 202 -9.94 8.54 -6.71
CA ARG A 202 -11.14 8.99 -7.45
C ARG A 202 -11.15 10.50 -7.71
N SER A 203 -10.36 11.26 -6.96
CA SER A 203 -10.31 12.71 -7.04
C SER A 203 -9.49 13.22 -8.24
N ARG A 204 -9.38 14.55 -8.37
CA ARG A 204 -8.53 15.21 -9.37
C ARG A 204 -7.05 14.82 -9.19
N VAL A 205 -6.62 14.64 -7.94
CA VAL A 205 -5.25 14.25 -7.58
C VAL A 205 -4.93 12.90 -8.20
N GLY A 206 -5.78 11.88 -8.01
CA GLY A 206 -5.58 10.55 -8.58
C GLY A 206 -5.44 10.54 -10.10
N ARG A 207 -6.25 11.34 -10.81
CA ARG A 207 -6.13 11.48 -12.27
C ARG A 207 -4.81 12.12 -12.70
N ALA A 208 -4.34 13.13 -11.96
CA ALA A 208 -3.05 13.73 -12.20
C ALA A 208 -1.90 12.74 -11.95
N LEU A 209 -1.97 11.93 -10.88
CA LEU A 209 -0.97 10.90 -10.59
C LEU A 209 -0.86 9.87 -11.72
N HIS A 210 -1.99 9.40 -12.24
CA HIS A 210 -1.99 8.49 -13.39
C HIS A 210 -1.43 9.14 -14.65
N ALA A 211 -1.79 10.39 -14.94
CA ALA A 211 -1.24 11.11 -16.10
C ALA A 211 0.30 11.26 -16.00
N VAL A 212 0.81 11.57 -14.80
CA VAL A 212 2.26 11.65 -14.51
C VAL A 212 2.93 10.29 -14.75
N ARG A 213 2.30 9.19 -14.30
CA ARG A 213 2.81 7.83 -14.47
C ARG A 213 2.86 7.40 -15.94
N ASP A 214 1.83 7.73 -16.71
CA ASP A 214 1.70 7.31 -18.11
C ASP A 214 2.73 8.02 -19.00
N ASN A 215 2.82 9.36 -18.89
CA ASN A 215 3.85 10.14 -19.57
C ASN A 215 4.01 11.52 -18.92
N GLU A 216 5.14 11.72 -18.22
CA GLU A 216 5.48 12.98 -17.56
C GLU A 216 5.46 14.18 -18.51
N ILE A 217 6.00 14.03 -19.73
CA ILE A 217 6.10 15.12 -20.71
C ILE A 217 4.70 15.50 -21.22
N ALA A 218 3.86 14.51 -21.53
CA ALA A 218 2.50 14.77 -21.99
C ALA A 218 1.64 15.41 -20.88
N ALA A 219 1.80 14.98 -19.63
CA ALA A 219 1.10 15.56 -18.50
C ALA A 219 1.49 17.04 -18.28
N GLU A 220 2.77 17.37 -18.46
CA GLU A 220 3.28 18.75 -18.36
C GLU A 220 2.71 19.67 -19.43
N VAL A 221 2.64 19.20 -20.69
CA VAL A 221 2.01 19.96 -21.80
C VAL A 221 0.52 20.21 -21.56
N LEU A 222 -0.16 19.29 -20.86
CA LEU A 222 -1.57 19.44 -20.47
C LEU A 222 -1.75 20.31 -19.20
N GLY A 223 -0.70 20.95 -18.70
CA GLY A 223 -0.74 21.88 -17.57
C GLY A 223 -0.73 21.22 -16.19
N VAL A 224 -0.36 19.94 -16.09
CA VAL A 224 -0.21 19.26 -14.80
C VAL A 224 1.11 19.67 -14.16
N ASN A 225 1.04 20.26 -12.96
CA ASN A 225 2.24 20.56 -12.17
C ASN A 225 2.85 19.27 -11.62
N LEU A 226 3.79 18.68 -12.38
CA LEU A 226 4.50 17.45 -11.99
C LEU A 226 5.09 17.57 -10.59
N ALA A 227 5.65 18.73 -10.24
CA ALA A 227 6.37 18.89 -9.00
C ALA A 227 5.46 18.79 -7.78
N HIS A 228 4.30 19.45 -7.84
CA HIS A 228 3.31 19.41 -6.79
C HIS A 228 2.74 18.00 -6.58
N TYR A 229 2.41 17.29 -7.67
CA TYR A 229 1.81 15.96 -7.56
C TYR A 229 2.81 14.88 -7.15
N LYS A 230 4.07 14.96 -7.60
CA LYS A 230 5.13 14.01 -7.20
C LYS A 230 5.50 14.17 -5.72
N THR A 231 5.64 15.40 -5.24
CA THR A 231 5.91 15.69 -3.81
C THR A 231 4.76 15.26 -2.91
N LEU A 232 3.52 15.56 -3.27
CA LEU A 232 2.34 15.13 -2.51
C LEU A 232 2.20 13.61 -2.48
N ALA A 233 2.44 12.92 -3.60
CA ALA A 233 2.40 11.46 -3.62
C ALA A 233 3.42 10.85 -2.66
N PHE A 234 4.63 11.42 -2.62
CA PHE A 234 5.67 10.99 -1.69
C PHE A 234 5.29 11.27 -0.23
N ALA A 235 4.71 12.43 0.06
CA ALA A 235 4.24 12.80 1.40
C ALA A 235 3.10 11.88 1.90
N TRP A 236 2.08 11.63 1.07
CA TRP A 236 0.98 10.72 1.41
C TRP A 236 1.45 9.27 1.57
N SER A 237 2.39 8.85 0.73
CA SER A 237 2.99 7.52 0.80
C SER A 237 3.78 7.33 2.11
N ALA A 238 4.62 8.31 2.47
CA ALA A 238 5.35 8.32 3.73
C ALA A 238 4.42 8.37 4.96
N LEU A 239 3.34 9.16 4.89
CA LEU A 239 2.31 9.21 5.94
C LEU A 239 1.72 7.82 6.21
N LEU A 240 1.36 7.09 5.16
CA LEU A 240 0.75 5.75 5.30
C LEU A 240 1.76 4.74 5.88
N ALA A 241 3.02 4.79 5.44
CA ALA A 241 4.08 3.97 6.03
C ALA A 241 4.32 4.32 7.51
N GLY A 242 4.28 5.61 7.86
CA GLY A 242 4.43 6.08 9.24
C GLY A 242 3.28 5.69 10.16
N VAL A 243 2.05 5.79 9.68
CA VAL A 243 0.85 5.34 10.40
C VAL A 243 0.93 3.83 10.64
N ALA A 244 1.33 3.05 9.65
CA ALA A 244 1.54 1.61 9.83
C ALA A 244 2.63 1.32 10.87
N GLY A 245 3.74 2.08 10.87
CA GLY A 245 4.80 1.99 11.88
C GLY A 245 4.30 2.34 13.30
N CYS A 246 3.42 3.32 13.44
CA CYS A 246 2.80 3.65 14.72
C CYS A 246 1.94 2.50 15.27
N VAL A 247 1.10 1.90 14.42
CA VAL A 247 0.30 0.73 14.81
C VAL A 247 1.19 -0.48 15.12
N TYR A 248 2.29 -0.67 14.39
CA TYR A 248 3.30 -1.69 14.68
C TYR A 248 3.84 -1.57 16.12
N THR A 249 4.17 -0.35 16.56
CA THR A 249 4.62 -0.09 17.93
C THR A 249 3.56 -0.50 18.97
N TRP A 250 2.28 -0.27 18.70
CA TRP A 250 1.20 -0.68 19.62
C TRP A 250 1.08 -2.20 19.74
N VAL A 251 1.25 -2.92 18.64
CA VAL A 251 1.03 -4.38 18.61
C VAL A 251 2.25 -5.15 19.16
N ILE A 252 3.47 -4.74 18.81
CA ILE A 252 4.70 -5.41 19.28
C ILE A 252 5.20 -4.86 20.61
N ALA A 253 4.88 -3.61 20.96
CA ALA A 253 5.34 -2.94 22.18
C ALA A 253 6.87 -2.86 22.32
N PHE A 254 7.60 -3.03 21.22
CA PHE A 254 9.04 -2.94 21.17
C PHE A 254 9.51 -2.45 19.81
N VAL A 255 10.44 -1.51 19.81
CA VAL A 255 10.98 -0.89 18.60
C VAL A 255 12.49 -0.90 18.69
N SER A 256 13.14 -1.65 17.79
CA SER A 256 14.61 -1.71 17.69
C SER A 256 15.09 -1.23 16.32
N PRO A 257 16.26 -0.58 16.20
CA PRO A 257 16.72 -0.06 14.92
C PRO A 257 16.95 -1.17 13.87
N ASP A 258 17.38 -2.34 14.34
CA ASP A 258 17.72 -3.48 13.47
C ASP A 258 16.49 -4.12 12.81
N SER A 259 15.30 -3.95 13.39
CA SER A 259 14.03 -4.38 12.79
C SER A 259 13.69 -3.63 11.50
N PHE A 260 14.29 -2.46 11.27
CA PHE A 260 13.99 -1.58 10.12
C PHE A 260 15.11 -1.51 9.09
N ALA A 261 15.99 -2.51 9.07
CA ALA A 261 17.06 -2.61 8.09
C ALA A 261 16.54 -2.60 6.64
N LEU A 262 17.45 -2.40 5.69
CA LEU A 262 17.15 -2.43 4.25
C LEU A 262 16.35 -3.66 3.82
N THR A 263 16.59 -4.81 4.47
CA THR A 263 15.85 -6.06 4.26
C THR A 263 14.34 -5.85 4.33
N LEU A 264 13.85 -5.06 5.29
CA LEU A 264 12.41 -4.75 5.40
C LEU A 264 11.91 -4.03 4.14
N SER A 265 12.63 -3.02 3.66
CA SER A 265 12.22 -2.26 2.47
C SER A 265 12.22 -3.13 1.21
N VAL A 266 13.19 -4.03 1.07
CA VAL A 266 13.25 -5.00 -0.04
C VAL A 266 12.09 -5.99 0.05
N THR A 267 11.80 -6.51 1.24
CA THR A 267 10.67 -7.42 1.50
C THR A 267 9.33 -6.74 1.18
N LEU A 268 9.16 -5.47 1.56
CA LEU A 268 7.96 -4.69 1.22
C LEU A 268 7.84 -4.48 -0.30
N LEU A 269 8.93 -4.13 -0.98
CA LEU A 269 8.90 -4.01 -2.44
C LEU A 269 8.54 -5.33 -3.11
N ALA A 270 9.15 -6.44 -2.67
CA ALA A 270 8.84 -7.78 -3.17
C ALA A 270 7.37 -8.16 -2.93
N GLY A 271 6.86 -7.92 -1.72
CA GLY A 271 5.46 -8.11 -1.37
C GLY A 271 4.50 -7.29 -2.24
N LEU A 272 4.87 -6.06 -2.58
CA LEU A 272 4.08 -5.21 -3.49
C LEU A 272 4.07 -5.77 -4.92
N VAL A 273 5.22 -6.22 -5.43
CA VAL A 273 5.32 -6.83 -6.77
C VAL A 273 4.47 -8.09 -6.85
N VAL A 274 4.57 -8.95 -5.84
CA VAL A 274 3.76 -10.18 -5.70
C VAL A 274 2.28 -9.86 -5.58
N GLY A 275 1.91 -8.89 -4.74
CA GLY A 275 0.52 -8.46 -4.56
C GLY A 275 -0.10 -7.88 -5.83
N GLY A 276 0.66 -7.10 -6.59
CA GLY A 276 0.30 -6.51 -7.87
C GLY A 276 0.36 -4.98 -7.86
N LEU A 277 1.29 -4.43 -8.63
CA LEU A 277 1.54 -2.99 -8.77
C LEU A 277 0.34 -2.25 -9.38
N GLY A 278 -0.05 -1.12 -8.77
CA GLY A 278 -1.12 -0.26 -9.26
C GLY A 278 -2.52 -0.85 -9.11
N THR A 279 -2.68 -1.90 -8.29
CA THR A 279 -3.99 -2.51 -8.01
C THR A 279 -4.48 -2.12 -6.62
N THR A 280 -5.79 -1.98 -6.44
CA THR A 280 -6.36 -1.60 -5.13
C THR A 280 -6.23 -2.73 -4.09
N TRP A 281 -6.33 -3.99 -4.51
CA TRP A 281 -6.25 -5.16 -3.62
C TRP A 281 -4.84 -5.73 -3.46
N GLY A 282 -3.91 -5.35 -4.32
CA GLY A 282 -2.52 -5.83 -4.28
C GLY A 282 -1.83 -5.62 -2.94
N PRO A 283 -1.95 -4.43 -2.29
CA PRO A 283 -1.37 -4.22 -0.96
C PRO A 283 -1.86 -5.19 0.11
N LEU A 284 -3.14 -5.56 0.09
CA LEU A 284 -3.71 -6.50 1.06
C LEU A 284 -3.13 -7.91 0.87
N LEU A 285 -3.09 -8.40 -0.37
CA LEU A 285 -2.50 -9.69 -0.70
C LEU A 285 -0.99 -9.72 -0.47
N GLY A 286 -0.30 -8.62 -0.78
CA GLY A 286 1.12 -8.47 -0.52
C GLY A 286 1.45 -8.49 0.98
N GLY A 287 0.61 -7.86 1.82
CA GLY A 287 0.81 -7.85 3.28
C GLY A 287 0.64 -9.25 3.87
N LEU A 288 -0.36 -9.98 3.38
CA LEU A 288 -0.56 -11.39 3.72
C LEU A 288 0.65 -12.24 3.29
N PHE A 289 1.14 -12.04 2.07
CA PHE A 289 2.31 -12.75 1.54
C PHE A 289 3.58 -12.49 2.37
N VAL A 290 3.87 -11.22 2.66
CA VAL A 290 5.06 -10.81 3.43
C VAL A 290 5.09 -11.46 4.81
N LEU A 291 3.93 -11.66 5.42
CA LEU A 291 3.87 -12.23 6.76
C LEU A 291 3.78 -13.76 6.78
N PHE A 292 2.89 -14.35 5.98
CA PHE A 292 2.62 -15.79 6.05
C PHE A 292 3.69 -16.61 5.36
N VAL A 293 4.29 -16.13 4.27
CA VAL A 293 5.27 -16.92 3.52
C VAL A 293 6.52 -17.23 4.34
N PRO A 294 7.17 -16.27 5.02
CA PRO A 294 8.30 -16.60 5.90
C PRO A 294 7.91 -17.55 7.02
N SER A 295 6.71 -17.42 7.60
CA SER A 295 6.20 -18.31 8.65
C SER A 295 6.07 -19.75 8.15
N PHE A 296 5.39 -19.97 7.03
CA PHE A 296 5.27 -21.31 6.44
C PHE A 296 6.61 -21.87 5.96
N ALA A 297 7.50 -21.01 5.47
CA ALA A 297 8.83 -21.42 5.03
C ALA A 297 9.68 -21.93 6.21
N GLN A 298 9.53 -21.32 7.39
CA GLN A 298 10.19 -21.78 8.62
C GLN A 298 9.67 -23.15 9.08
N ASP A 299 8.37 -23.41 8.94
CA ASP A 299 7.78 -24.71 9.30
C ASP A 299 8.29 -25.85 8.40
N VAL A 300 8.54 -25.56 7.12
CA VAL A 300 9.08 -26.55 6.17
C VAL A 300 10.58 -26.74 6.34
N ASN A 301 11.34 -25.65 6.43
CA ASN A 301 12.80 -25.70 6.56
C ASN A 301 13.35 -24.47 7.30
N GLN A 302 13.73 -24.67 8.56
CA GLN A 302 14.29 -23.61 9.40
C GLN A 302 15.60 -23.01 8.88
N ALA A 303 16.35 -23.75 8.05
CA ALA A 303 17.65 -23.28 7.55
C ALA A 303 17.56 -22.42 6.27
N ALA A 304 16.43 -22.42 5.56
CA ALA A 304 16.30 -21.72 4.28
C ALA A 304 15.00 -20.90 4.03
N PRO A 305 14.41 -20.19 5.02
CA PRO A 305 13.22 -19.37 4.76
C PRO A 305 13.41 -18.32 3.65
N GLY A 306 14.60 -17.71 3.58
CA GLY A 306 14.92 -16.69 2.56
C GLY A 306 14.98 -17.24 1.13
N VAL A 307 15.45 -18.48 0.96
CA VAL A 307 15.52 -19.14 -0.35
C VAL A 307 14.11 -19.49 -0.83
N ILE A 308 13.28 -20.05 0.07
CA ILE A 308 11.87 -20.36 -0.23
C ILE A 308 11.13 -19.08 -0.60
N PHE A 309 11.33 -18.00 0.16
CA PHE A 309 10.72 -16.69 -0.12
C PHE A 309 11.13 -16.16 -1.51
N GLY A 310 12.42 -16.20 -1.84
CA GLY A 310 12.93 -15.79 -3.16
C GLY A 310 12.39 -16.62 -4.31
N LEU A 311 12.35 -17.95 -4.16
CA LEU A 311 11.77 -18.86 -5.16
C LEU A 311 10.28 -18.59 -5.36
N LEU A 312 9.53 -18.34 -4.30
CA LEU A 312 8.10 -18.00 -4.38
C LEU A 312 7.87 -16.69 -5.13
N ILE A 313 8.71 -15.67 -4.90
CA ILE A 313 8.64 -14.42 -5.66
C ILE A 313 8.86 -14.68 -7.15
N ILE A 314 9.89 -15.45 -7.51
CA ILE A 314 10.19 -15.80 -8.92
C ILE A 314 9.01 -16.56 -9.53
N ALA A 315 8.47 -17.54 -8.82
CA ALA A 315 7.31 -18.32 -9.25
C ALA A 315 6.09 -17.42 -9.47
N VAL A 316 5.75 -16.54 -8.53
CA VAL A 316 4.63 -15.60 -8.70
C VAL A 316 4.88 -14.65 -9.86
N MET A 317 6.10 -14.14 -10.03
CA MET A 317 6.41 -13.22 -11.12
C MET A 317 6.28 -13.90 -12.50
N TYR A 318 6.62 -15.20 -12.58
CA TYR A 318 6.47 -16.00 -13.80
C TYR A 318 5.01 -16.40 -14.08
N LEU A 319 4.28 -16.88 -13.06
CA LEU A 319 2.89 -17.36 -13.21
C LEU A 319 1.86 -16.21 -13.25
N ALA A 320 2.16 -15.10 -12.58
CA ALA A 320 1.25 -13.98 -12.35
C ALA A 320 1.91 -12.62 -12.69
N PRO A 321 2.13 -12.30 -13.98
CA PRO A 321 2.82 -11.07 -14.40
C PRO A 321 2.11 -9.76 -14.01
N THR A 322 0.84 -9.83 -13.61
CA THR A 322 0.06 -8.70 -13.08
C THR A 322 -0.06 -8.71 -11.54
N GLY A 323 0.70 -9.58 -10.86
CA GLY A 323 0.55 -9.92 -9.45
C GLY A 323 -0.71 -10.77 -9.16
N LEU A 324 -0.81 -11.20 -7.90
CA LEU A 324 -1.91 -12.02 -7.38
C LEU A 324 -3.28 -11.33 -7.55
N ALA A 325 -3.36 -10.02 -7.30
CA ALA A 325 -4.60 -9.26 -7.46
C ALA A 325 -5.08 -9.22 -8.92
N GLY A 326 -4.16 -9.12 -9.89
CA GLY A 326 -4.49 -9.13 -11.31
C GLY A 326 -4.93 -10.51 -11.82
N LEU A 327 -4.45 -11.59 -11.20
CA LEU A 327 -4.84 -12.96 -11.52
C LEU A 327 -6.25 -13.26 -10.99
N ALA A 328 -6.55 -12.86 -9.75
CA ALA A 328 -7.89 -12.92 -9.17
C ALA A 328 -8.91 -12.12 -10.01
N GLY A 329 -8.53 -10.93 -10.49
CA GLY A 329 -9.37 -10.11 -11.36
C GLY A 329 -9.58 -10.66 -12.78
N ARG A 330 -8.67 -11.51 -13.29
CA ARG A 330 -8.83 -12.23 -14.56
C ARG A 330 -9.76 -13.44 -14.40
N LEU A 331 -9.56 -14.23 -13.36
CA LEU A 331 -10.43 -15.37 -13.02
C LEU A 331 -11.88 -14.93 -12.75
N ALA A 332 -12.09 -13.86 -11.98
CA ALA A 332 -13.42 -13.31 -11.74
C ALA A 332 -14.14 -12.85 -13.02
N ARG A 333 -13.40 -12.32 -14.00
CA ARG A 333 -13.95 -11.91 -15.31
C ARG A 333 -14.24 -13.10 -16.22
N GLN A 334 -13.47 -14.18 -16.14
CA GLN A 334 -13.70 -15.41 -16.90
C GLN A 334 -14.87 -16.25 -16.36
N LEU A 335 -15.14 -16.19 -15.05
CA LEU A 335 -16.28 -16.88 -14.41
C LEU A 335 -17.61 -16.10 -14.51
N GLY A 336 -17.55 -14.77 -14.68
CA GLY A 336 -18.73 -13.91 -14.87
C GLY A 336 -19.72 -14.35 -15.96
N PRO A 337 -19.30 -14.78 -17.17
CA PRO A 337 -20.22 -15.26 -18.20
C PRO A 337 -20.84 -16.63 -17.90
N LEU A 338 -20.21 -17.50 -17.11
CA LEU A 338 -20.74 -18.83 -16.77
C LEU A 338 -21.89 -18.75 -15.75
N VAL A 339 -21.79 -17.85 -14.78
CA VAL A 339 -22.87 -17.60 -13.80
C VAL A 339 -24.06 -16.88 -14.44
N ARG A 340 -23.82 -16.04 -15.46
CA ARG A 340 -24.91 -15.36 -16.20
C ARG A 340 -25.67 -16.31 -17.13
N LYS A 341 -25.03 -17.38 -17.64
CA LYS A 341 -25.65 -18.38 -18.52
C LYS A 341 -26.55 -19.38 -17.76
N GLY A 342 -26.32 -19.57 -16.46
CA GLY A 342 -27.14 -20.45 -15.61
C GLY A 342 -28.52 -19.89 -15.23
N ARG A 343 -28.77 -18.58 -15.39
CA ARG A 343 -30.07 -17.95 -15.05
C ARG A 343 -31.02 -17.76 -16.24
N THR A 344 -30.55 -17.91 -17.47
CA THR A 344 -31.38 -17.79 -18.68
C THR A 344 -32.14 -19.06 -19.07
N HIS A 345 -31.95 -20.18 -18.35
CA HIS A 345 -32.67 -21.43 -18.56
C HIS A 345 -33.68 -21.77 -17.45
N ALA A 346 -34.02 -20.80 -16.58
CA ALA A 346 -34.96 -20.97 -15.47
C ALA A 346 -36.28 -20.21 -15.69
N HIS A 347 -36.70 -20.04 -16.95
CA HIS A 347 -38.04 -19.61 -17.35
C HIS A 347 -38.60 -20.58 -18.37
#